data_AF-A0A0L7LG30-F1
#
_entry.id   AF-A0A0L7LG30-F1
#
_cell.length_a   1.000
_cell.length_b   1.000
_cell.length_c   1.000
_cell.angle_alpha   90.00
_cell.angle_beta   90.00
_cell.angle_gamma   90.00
#
_symmetry.space_group_name_H-M   'P 1'
#
loop_
_entity.id
_entity.type
_entity.pdbx_description
1 polymer ?
#
loop_
_entity_poly.entity_id
_entity_poly.type
_entity_poly.pdbx_seq_one_letter_code
_entity_poly.pdbx_strand_id
1 'polypeptide(L)'
;MSSLPRLAMPTSRLIYEYDDLDDNGHLSPKCPQKEFSLRGLSWHRNNSLLTDQEAMLMVRAHYRDGARSGTLDLLPYKDYAPSLPRLIHTSNSSLVDVHLVNLTSAEEYNATRFALRLLLVSTDRLSDSWDFTMRKSLDDEHTPGVFESSRSGDGGFLQFRPVAYTEPERDVSSSTNTYFYGDIDEDQLLIQDVYISFGVGGDGFYKQHNYTGWYNFSLFVIVIISIGLGVPLLLATSGITYVLVKRCRQRNPPTRLTNDD
;
A
#
# COMPACT_ATOMS: atom_id res chain seq x y z
N MET A 1 2.87 15.83 -24.43
CA MET A 1 3.89 14.89 -23.94
C MET A 1 3.45 14.47 -22.55
N SER A 2 2.98 13.23 -22.41
CA SER A 2 2.42 12.68 -21.17
C SER A 2 3.54 12.40 -20.17
N SER A 3 3.58 13.16 -19.06
CA SER A 3 4.48 12.88 -17.94
C SER A 3 4.07 11.58 -17.27
N LEU A 4 4.98 10.60 -17.26
CA LEU A 4 4.87 9.36 -16.50
C LEU A 4 4.81 9.63 -14.98
N PRO A 5 4.29 8.70 -14.17
CA PRO A 5 4.16 8.89 -12.73
C PRO A 5 5.53 8.95 -12.05
N ARG A 6 5.63 9.81 -11.04
CA ARG A 6 6.88 10.20 -10.39
C ARG A 6 7.10 9.60 -9.00
N LEU A 7 6.31 8.61 -8.59
CA LEU A 7 6.50 7.88 -7.32
C LEU A 7 6.38 6.38 -7.59
N ALA A 8 7.24 5.50 -7.07
CA ALA A 8 7.08 4.05 -7.09
C ALA A 8 7.25 3.44 -5.69
N MET A 9 6.54 2.35 -5.38
CA MET A 9 6.59 1.72 -4.05
C MET A 9 7.00 0.24 -4.15
N PRO A 10 8.30 -0.08 -4.20
CA PRO A 10 8.76 -1.45 -4.27
C PRO A 10 8.56 -2.16 -2.92
N THR A 11 7.74 -3.20 -2.89
CA THR A 11 7.32 -3.92 -1.66
C THR A 11 8.28 -5.03 -1.22
N SER A 12 9.54 -5.04 -1.65
CA SER A 12 10.40 -6.22 -1.47
C SER A 12 10.77 -6.56 -0.02
N ARG A 13 10.63 -5.58 0.91
CA ARG A 13 11.02 -5.65 2.33
C ARG A 13 10.09 -4.76 3.17
N LEU A 14 8.90 -5.27 3.50
CA LEU A 14 7.81 -4.45 4.02
C LEU A 14 7.63 -4.52 5.54
N ILE A 15 8.07 -5.59 6.22
CA ILE A 15 7.74 -5.82 7.63
C ILE A 15 9.01 -5.98 8.46
N TYR A 16 9.07 -5.31 9.61
CA TYR A 16 10.08 -5.46 10.64
C TYR A 16 9.42 -5.91 11.93
N GLU A 17 10.12 -6.72 12.70
CA GLU A 17 9.80 -7.05 14.08
C GLU A 17 10.93 -6.56 14.97
N TYR A 18 10.60 -6.01 16.13
CA TYR A 18 11.57 -5.51 17.07
C TYR A 18 11.14 -5.75 18.52
N ASP A 19 12.12 -5.82 19.40
CA ASP A 19 11.92 -5.99 20.84
C ASP A 19 11.91 -4.63 21.53
N ASP A 20 10.71 -4.15 21.87
CA ASP A 20 10.49 -2.82 22.44
C ASP A 20 10.53 -2.85 23.97
N LEU A 21 11.72 -3.08 24.50
CA LEU A 21 11.95 -3.23 25.94
C LEU A 21 11.60 -1.96 26.74
N ASP A 22 11.64 -0.80 26.10
CA ASP A 22 11.31 0.50 26.71
C ASP A 22 9.82 0.84 26.64
N ASP A 23 9.02 -0.01 25.97
CA ASP A 23 7.57 0.12 25.81
C ASP A 23 7.13 1.51 25.34
N ASN A 24 7.73 2.00 24.26
CA ASN A 24 7.45 3.36 23.77
C ASN A 24 6.89 3.40 22.34
N GLY A 25 6.99 2.31 21.59
CA GLY A 25 6.45 2.14 20.25
C GLY A 25 7.42 2.62 19.17
N HIS A 26 8.61 3.10 19.55
CA HIS A 26 9.61 3.67 18.64
C HIS A 26 10.56 2.57 18.15
N LEU A 27 10.56 2.32 16.83
CA LEU A 27 11.63 1.53 16.21
C LEU A 27 12.93 2.34 16.23
N SER A 28 13.98 1.80 16.85
CA SER A 28 15.29 2.43 16.98
C SER A 28 16.38 1.51 16.44
N PRO A 29 17.44 2.02 15.77
CA PRO A 29 18.56 1.17 15.35
C PRO A 29 19.26 0.43 16.50
N LYS A 30 19.03 0.85 17.75
CA LYS A 30 19.60 0.26 18.97
C LYS A 30 18.79 -0.93 19.50
N CYS A 31 17.52 -1.08 19.12
CA CYS A 31 16.72 -2.21 19.59
C CYS A 31 17.02 -3.46 18.76
N PRO A 32 16.99 -4.67 19.37
CA PRO A 32 17.03 -5.91 18.63
C PRO A 32 15.88 -5.94 17.62
N GLN A 33 16.21 -6.12 16.34
CA GLN A 33 15.23 -6.09 15.26
C GLN A 33 15.55 -7.11 14.17
N LYS A 34 14.49 -7.57 13.49
CA LYS A 34 14.55 -8.57 12.43
C LYS A 34 13.65 -8.17 11.26
N GLU A 35 14.21 -8.25 10.06
CA GLU A 35 13.49 -8.00 8.82
C GLU A 35 12.73 -9.24 8.36
N PHE A 36 11.44 -9.07 8.03
CA PHE A 36 10.62 -10.10 7.40
C PHE A 36 10.61 -9.91 5.88
N SER A 37 11.27 -10.83 5.17
CA SER A 37 11.23 -10.84 3.71
C SER A 37 9.89 -11.34 3.18
N LEU A 38 9.28 -10.58 2.27
CA LEU A 38 8.05 -11.00 1.58
C LEU A 38 8.27 -12.07 0.50
N ARG A 39 9.53 -12.38 0.15
CA ARG A 39 9.86 -13.30 -0.97
C ARG A 39 9.35 -14.72 -0.77
N GLY A 40 9.17 -15.15 0.49
CA GLY A 40 8.66 -16.48 0.84
C GLY A 40 7.14 -16.56 0.98
N LEU A 41 6.41 -15.47 0.75
CA LEU A 41 4.97 -15.42 0.91
C LEU A 41 4.23 -15.93 -0.33
N SER A 42 3.23 -16.75 -0.09
CA SER A 42 2.23 -17.15 -1.07
C SER A 42 1.02 -16.22 -0.97
N TRP A 43 0.71 -15.52 -2.05
CA TRP A 43 -0.36 -14.55 -2.11
C TRP A 43 -1.60 -15.19 -2.71
N HIS A 44 -2.72 -15.05 -2.02
CA HIS A 44 -4.02 -15.55 -2.42
C HIS A 44 -5.00 -14.39 -2.47
N ARG A 45 -5.70 -14.26 -3.59
CA ARG A 45 -6.85 -13.35 -3.67
C ARG A 45 -7.94 -13.92 -2.77
N ASN A 46 -8.28 -13.21 -1.69
CA ASN A 46 -9.31 -13.64 -0.76
C ASN A 46 -10.70 -13.21 -1.25
N ASN A 47 -10.84 -11.94 -1.61
CA ASN A 47 -12.08 -11.37 -2.13
C ASN A 47 -11.78 -10.27 -3.15
N SER A 48 -12.70 -10.03 -4.07
CA SER A 48 -12.62 -8.90 -4.99
C SER A 48 -14.02 -8.40 -5.33
N LEU A 49 -14.20 -7.09 -5.29
CA LEU A 49 -15.41 -6.43 -5.73
C LEU A 49 -15.03 -5.52 -6.89
N LEU A 50 -15.62 -5.75 -8.07
CA LEU A 50 -15.54 -4.82 -9.19
C LEU A 50 -16.96 -4.43 -9.57
N THR A 51 -17.26 -3.15 -9.43
CA THR A 51 -18.50 -2.51 -9.90
C THR A 51 -18.12 -1.29 -10.73
N ASP A 52 -19.10 -0.63 -11.34
CA ASP A 52 -18.88 0.61 -12.10
C ASP A 52 -18.41 1.77 -11.21
N GLN A 53 -18.56 1.64 -9.89
CA GLN A 53 -18.24 2.67 -8.90
C GLN A 53 -17.09 2.27 -7.96
N GLU A 54 -16.84 0.97 -7.76
CA GLU A 54 -15.94 0.47 -6.72
C GLU A 54 -15.04 -0.65 -7.25
N ALA A 55 -13.74 -0.58 -6.95
CA ALA A 55 -12.77 -1.63 -7.25
C ALA A 55 -11.98 -2.00 -5.99
N MET A 56 -12.30 -3.16 -5.40
CA MET A 56 -11.68 -3.71 -4.19
C MET A 56 -10.90 -4.97 -4.53
N LEU A 57 -9.71 -5.09 -3.97
CA LEU A 57 -8.92 -6.31 -4.00
C LEU A 57 -8.40 -6.64 -2.60
N MET A 58 -8.96 -7.69 -2.00
CA MET A 58 -8.49 -8.22 -0.74
C MET A 58 -7.46 -9.32 -1.00
N VAL A 59 -6.22 -9.14 -0.55
CA VAL A 59 -5.15 -10.12 -0.77
C VAL A 59 -4.59 -10.60 0.57
N ARG A 60 -4.53 -11.92 0.73
CA ARG A 60 -3.94 -12.53 1.91
C ARG A 60 -2.63 -13.23 1.55
N ALA A 61 -1.61 -12.96 2.34
CA ALA A 61 -0.31 -13.61 2.25
C ALA A 61 -0.16 -14.67 3.35
N HIS A 62 0.33 -15.83 2.96
CA HIS A 62 0.66 -16.92 3.88
C HIS A 62 2.09 -17.41 3.66
N TYR A 63 2.81 -17.70 4.74
CA TYR A 63 4.09 -18.37 4.66
C TYR A 63 3.90 -19.88 4.45
N ARG A 64 4.74 -20.49 3.61
CA ARG A 64 4.57 -21.88 3.16
C ARG A 64 4.79 -22.93 4.29
N ASP A 65 5.50 -22.55 5.35
CA ASP A 65 5.88 -23.44 6.46
C ASP A 65 4.98 -23.35 7.71
N GLY A 66 3.77 -22.81 7.57
CA GLY A 66 2.74 -22.84 8.61
C GLY A 66 2.88 -21.77 9.70
N ALA A 67 1.73 -21.23 10.14
CA ALA A 67 1.53 -20.28 11.24
C ALA A 67 1.90 -18.80 11.04
N ARG A 68 2.19 -18.32 9.82
CA ARG A 68 2.36 -16.88 9.56
C ARG A 68 1.36 -16.39 8.51
N SER A 69 0.43 -15.52 8.91
CA SER A 69 -0.50 -14.84 8.02
C SER A 69 -0.28 -13.33 8.03
N GLY A 70 -0.06 -12.72 6.88
CA GLY A 70 -0.13 -11.27 6.70
C GLY A 70 -1.29 -10.98 5.76
N THR A 71 -2.20 -10.08 6.11
CA THR A 71 -3.31 -9.71 5.22
C THR A 71 -3.08 -8.27 4.74
N LEU A 72 -3.03 -8.08 3.42
CA LEU A 72 -2.90 -6.76 2.80
C LEU A 72 -4.18 -6.52 1.99
N ASP A 73 -5.02 -5.65 2.49
CA ASP A 73 -6.32 -5.36 1.91
C ASP A 73 -6.25 -4.05 1.13
N LEU A 74 -6.40 -4.13 -0.19
CA LEU A 74 -6.54 -2.96 -1.05
C LEU A 74 -8.03 -2.70 -1.21
N LEU A 75 -8.53 -1.74 -0.44
CA LEU A 75 -9.97 -1.47 -0.35
C LEU A 75 -10.41 -0.44 -1.41
N PRO A 76 -11.67 -0.50 -1.87
CA PRO A 76 -12.14 0.29 -2.99
C PRO A 76 -12.35 1.75 -2.62
N TYR A 77 -12.48 2.55 -3.68
CA TYR A 77 -13.13 3.86 -3.66
C TYR A 77 -14.51 3.80 -2.99
N LYS A 78 -14.72 4.59 -1.93
CA LYS A 78 -16.02 4.85 -1.28
C LYS A 78 -15.99 6.17 -0.51
N ASP A 79 -16.52 7.30 -0.97
CA ASP A 79 -16.30 8.68 -0.44
C ASP A 79 -15.89 8.86 1.05
N TYR A 80 -16.42 8.04 1.98
CA TYR A 80 -15.87 7.83 3.33
C TYR A 80 -15.63 6.36 3.65
N ALA A 81 -14.53 6.05 4.33
CA ALA A 81 -14.36 4.75 4.99
C ALA A 81 -15.38 4.60 6.14
N PRO A 82 -16.22 3.54 6.16
CA PRO A 82 -17.29 3.39 7.17
C PRO A 82 -16.75 3.05 8.56
N SER A 83 -15.56 2.45 8.65
CA SER A 83 -14.86 2.16 9.89
C SER A 83 -13.88 3.26 10.26
N LEU A 84 -13.50 3.33 11.54
CA LEU A 84 -12.36 4.13 11.96
C LEU A 84 -11.11 3.72 11.15
N PRO A 85 -10.24 4.69 10.78
CA PRO A 85 -10.16 6.05 11.30
C PRO A 85 -10.87 7.10 10.42
N ARG A 86 -11.83 6.70 9.56
CA ARG A 86 -12.66 7.60 8.73
C ARG A 86 -11.83 8.63 7.96
N LEU A 87 -10.89 8.14 7.15
CA LEU A 87 -10.15 9.00 6.24
C LEU A 87 -11.02 9.38 5.03
N ILE A 88 -10.92 10.65 4.62
CA ILE A 88 -11.59 11.21 3.45
C ILE A 88 -10.71 10.93 2.24
N HIS A 89 -11.30 10.52 1.12
CA HIS A 89 -10.60 10.37 -0.14
C HIS A 89 -11.40 10.89 -1.31
N THR A 90 -10.75 10.99 -2.46
CA THR A 90 -11.36 11.48 -3.69
C THR A 90 -11.12 10.48 -4.82
N SER A 91 -11.65 10.75 -6.02
CA SER A 91 -11.43 9.93 -7.21
C SER A 91 -9.95 9.86 -7.64
N ASN A 92 -9.10 10.69 -7.04
CA ASN A 92 -7.66 10.72 -7.25
C ASN A 92 -6.86 9.95 -6.17
N SER A 93 -7.47 9.12 -5.33
CA SER A 93 -6.72 8.36 -4.33
C SER A 93 -7.22 6.93 -4.14
N SER A 94 -6.29 6.04 -3.79
CA SER A 94 -6.59 4.66 -3.38
C SER A 94 -6.37 4.51 -1.90
N LEU A 95 -7.25 3.74 -1.26
CA LEU A 95 -7.13 3.36 0.14
C LEU A 95 -6.38 2.02 0.23
N VAL A 96 -5.34 1.98 1.07
CA VAL A 96 -4.59 0.78 1.42
C VAL A 96 -4.82 0.50 2.90
N ASP A 97 -5.30 -0.69 3.22
CA ASP A 97 -5.50 -1.17 4.57
C ASP A 97 -4.60 -2.39 4.83
N VAL A 98 -3.74 -2.31 5.84
CA VAL A 98 -2.72 -3.32 6.15
C VAL A 98 -3.07 -3.98 7.48
N HIS A 99 -3.16 -5.30 7.47
CA HIS A 99 -3.50 -6.10 8.64
C HIS A 99 -2.43 -7.16 8.92
N LEU A 100 -1.75 -7.04 10.05
CA LEU A 100 -0.81 -8.03 10.56
C LEU A 100 -1.54 -8.95 11.55
N VAL A 101 -1.94 -10.14 11.11
CA VAL A 101 -2.85 -11.02 11.88
C VAL A 101 -2.17 -12.35 12.19
N ASN A 102 -2.06 -12.72 13.46
CA ASN A 102 -1.44 -13.98 13.88
C ASN A 102 -0.04 -14.18 13.27
N LEU A 103 0.79 -13.13 13.32
CA LEU A 103 2.20 -13.27 12.99
C LEU A 103 2.93 -13.97 14.15
N THR A 104 3.72 -14.99 13.83
CA THR A 104 4.59 -15.63 14.82
C THR A 104 5.70 -14.67 15.22
N SER A 105 5.74 -14.30 16.49
CA SER A 105 6.85 -13.54 17.07
C SER A 105 8.09 -14.41 17.26
N ALA A 106 9.27 -13.79 17.25
CA ALA A 106 10.51 -14.42 17.66
C ALA A 106 10.43 -14.84 19.14
N GLU A 107 10.85 -16.07 19.44
CA GLU A 107 10.87 -16.61 20.81
C GLU A 107 11.84 -15.83 21.71
N GLU A 108 12.84 -15.20 21.11
CA GLU A 108 13.88 -14.42 21.77
C GLU A 108 13.38 -13.05 22.27
N TYR A 109 12.26 -12.55 21.73
CA TYR A 109 11.73 -11.21 22.04
C TYR A 109 10.67 -11.29 23.12
N ASN A 110 10.79 -10.43 24.14
CA ASN A 110 9.83 -10.38 25.24
C ASN A 110 8.72 -9.36 24.99
N ALA A 111 9.05 -8.26 24.33
CA ALA A 111 8.21 -7.09 24.07
C ALA A 111 8.05 -6.87 22.56
N THR A 112 7.53 -7.88 21.86
CA THR A 112 7.46 -7.86 20.39
C THR A 112 6.51 -6.80 19.86
N ARG A 113 7.00 -5.94 18.98
CA ARG A 113 6.21 -5.05 18.11
C ARG A 113 6.61 -5.22 16.65
N PHE A 114 5.71 -4.79 15.77
CA PHE A 114 5.94 -4.79 14.33
C PHE A 114 6.02 -3.36 13.78
N ALA A 115 6.72 -3.21 12.67
CA ALA A 115 6.80 -1.97 11.91
C ALA A 115 6.71 -2.27 10.41
N LEU A 116 6.18 -1.33 9.65
CA LEU A 116 6.18 -1.35 8.20
C LEU A 116 7.30 -0.50 7.64
N ARG A 117 8.01 -1.01 6.64
CA ARG A 117 8.95 -0.24 5.83
C ARG A 117 8.35 0.01 4.45
N LEU A 118 8.17 1.28 4.14
CA LEU A 118 7.65 1.77 2.88
C LEU A 118 8.80 2.42 2.11
N LEU A 119 9.14 1.82 0.98
CA LEU A 119 10.10 2.40 0.06
C LEU A 119 9.35 3.31 -0.91
N LEU A 120 9.61 4.61 -0.87
CA LEU A 120 8.96 5.59 -1.73
C LEU A 120 9.96 6.13 -2.75
N VAL A 121 9.73 5.90 -4.04
CA VAL A 121 10.70 6.16 -5.11
C VAL A 121 10.26 7.34 -5.93
N SER A 122 10.86 8.51 -5.77
CA SER A 122 10.57 9.70 -6.58
C SER A 122 11.32 9.72 -7.92
N THR A 123 10.79 10.38 -8.94
CA THR A 123 11.53 10.75 -10.17
C THR A 123 11.92 12.22 -10.23
N ASP A 124 11.72 12.97 -9.15
CA ASP A 124 12.02 14.39 -9.10
C ASP A 124 13.51 14.67 -8.88
N ARG A 125 13.89 15.94 -8.99
CA ARG A 125 15.29 16.32 -8.87
C ARG A 125 15.74 16.13 -7.44
N LEU A 126 17.01 15.78 -7.26
CA LEU A 126 17.66 15.68 -5.95
C LEU A 126 17.55 16.99 -5.14
N SER A 127 17.31 18.14 -5.78
CA SER A 127 17.11 19.42 -5.08
C SER A 127 15.70 19.63 -4.50
N ASP A 128 14.73 18.79 -4.85
CA ASP A 128 13.32 18.97 -4.47
C ASP A 128 13.09 18.35 -3.09
N SER A 129 12.96 19.20 -2.06
CA SER A 129 12.65 18.76 -0.70
C SER A 129 11.28 18.07 -0.65
N TRP A 130 11.24 16.94 0.04
CA TRP A 130 9.97 16.34 0.45
C TRP A 130 9.43 17.16 1.62
N ASP A 131 8.14 17.48 1.58
CA ASP A 131 7.46 18.15 2.68
C ASP A 131 6.46 17.18 3.31
N PHE A 132 6.62 16.99 4.61
CA PHE A 132 5.71 16.20 5.40
C PHE A 132 4.93 17.15 6.30
N THR A 133 3.69 17.39 5.93
CA THR A 133 2.83 18.32 6.64
C THR A 133 1.89 17.53 7.55
N MET A 134 1.99 17.76 8.85
CA MET A 134 0.95 17.34 9.79
C MET A 134 -0.19 18.35 9.73
N ARG A 135 -1.39 17.91 9.37
CA ARG A 135 -2.61 18.71 9.44
C ARG A 135 -3.47 18.23 10.59
N LYS A 136 -3.88 19.14 11.47
CA LYS A 136 -4.84 18.85 12.54
C LYS A 136 -6.19 19.42 12.14
N SER A 137 -7.21 18.58 11.99
CA SER A 137 -8.58 19.03 11.73
C SER A 137 -9.35 19.29 13.03
N LEU A 138 -10.38 20.13 12.96
CA LEU A 138 -11.24 20.48 14.10
C LEU A 138 -12.29 19.40 14.43
N ASP A 139 -12.66 18.56 13.46
CA ASP A 139 -13.69 17.50 13.59
C ASP A 139 -13.12 16.19 14.18
N ASP A 140 -12.15 16.33 15.08
CA ASP A 140 -11.19 15.26 15.39
C ASP A 140 -11.30 14.76 16.83
N GLU A 141 -12.53 14.73 17.33
CA GLU A 141 -12.89 14.45 18.73
C GLU A 141 -12.38 13.08 19.23
N HIS A 142 -11.99 12.17 18.32
CA HIS A 142 -11.57 10.81 18.67
C HIS A 142 -10.28 10.30 17.99
N THR A 143 -9.62 11.02 17.07
CA THR A 143 -8.37 10.51 16.42
C THR A 143 -7.46 11.65 15.91
N PRO A 144 -6.76 12.37 16.81
CA PRO A 144 -6.07 13.60 16.46
C PRO A 144 -5.01 13.43 15.36
N GLY A 145 -5.14 14.22 14.30
CA GLY A 145 -4.12 14.49 13.29
C GLY A 145 -4.24 13.64 12.03
N VAL A 146 -3.95 14.27 10.90
CA VAL A 146 -3.74 13.65 9.59
C VAL A 146 -2.32 14.02 9.18
N PHE A 147 -1.51 13.02 8.91
CA PHE A 147 -0.24 13.21 8.24
C PHE A 147 -0.43 13.17 6.73
N GLU A 148 0.09 14.17 6.05
CA GLU A 148 0.09 14.29 4.60
C GLU A 148 1.53 14.47 4.14
N SER A 149 2.06 13.49 3.42
CA SER A 149 3.26 13.69 2.60
C SER A 149 2.79 14.23 1.27
N SER A 150 3.06 15.52 1.04
CA SER A 150 2.76 16.19 -0.22
C SER A 150 4.07 16.64 -0.86
N ARG A 151 4.23 16.39 -2.15
CA ARG A 151 5.37 16.93 -2.91
C ARG A 151 4.84 18.08 -3.77
N SER A 152 5.66 19.12 -3.93
CA SER A 152 5.28 20.39 -4.58
C SER A 152 4.64 20.17 -5.97
N GLY A 153 3.37 20.56 -6.14
CA GLY A 153 2.62 20.52 -7.41
C GLY A 153 1.62 19.36 -7.55
N ASP A 154 1.36 18.92 -8.80
CA ASP A 154 0.45 17.81 -9.19
C ASP A 154 1.06 16.40 -8.92
N GLY A 155 1.85 16.26 -7.86
CA GLY A 155 2.58 15.03 -7.53
C GLY A 155 1.72 13.95 -6.86
N GLY A 156 2.28 12.73 -6.76
CA GLY A 156 1.70 11.70 -5.90
C GLY A 156 1.87 12.06 -4.43
N PHE A 157 0.86 11.74 -3.61
CA PHE A 157 0.87 11.99 -2.17
C PHE A 157 0.62 10.70 -1.39
N LEU A 158 0.97 10.74 -0.10
CA LEU A 158 0.73 9.68 0.88
C LEU A 158 0.07 10.30 2.11
N GLN A 159 -1.13 9.85 2.50
CA GLN A 159 -1.85 10.42 3.63
C GLN A 159 -2.35 9.33 4.59
N PHE A 160 -2.09 9.50 5.88
CA PHE A 160 -2.55 8.56 6.91
C PHE A 160 -2.84 9.30 8.23
N ARG A 161 -3.66 8.70 9.10
CA ARG A 161 -3.81 9.16 10.49
C ARG A 161 -2.80 8.41 11.37
N PRO A 162 -2.21 9.04 12.41
CA PRO A 162 -1.19 8.41 13.23
C PRO A 162 -1.74 7.42 14.26
N VAL A 163 -2.67 6.57 13.81
CA VAL A 163 -3.37 5.58 14.62
C VAL A 163 -3.34 4.23 13.94
N ALA A 164 -3.11 3.20 14.73
CA ALA A 164 -3.31 1.81 14.38
C ALA A 164 -4.29 1.18 15.38
N TYR A 165 -4.73 -0.03 15.07
CA TYR A 165 -5.70 -0.75 15.91
C TYR A 165 -5.18 -2.11 16.29
N THR A 166 -5.31 -2.47 17.57
CA THR A 166 -4.93 -3.78 18.12
C THR A 166 -6.04 -4.81 17.98
N GLU A 167 -7.24 -4.43 17.54
CA GLU A 167 -8.37 -5.35 17.34
C GLU A 167 -9.08 -5.15 15.98
N PRO A 168 -9.73 -6.20 15.42
CA PRO A 168 -10.44 -6.12 14.16
C PRO A 168 -11.66 -5.18 14.14
N GLU A 169 -12.37 -5.04 15.26
CA GLU A 169 -13.59 -4.22 15.35
C GLU A 169 -13.30 -2.71 15.29
N ARG A 170 -12.05 -2.30 15.53
CA ARG A 170 -11.54 -0.93 15.44
C ARG A 170 -12.39 0.08 16.22
N ASP A 171 -12.19 0.08 17.53
CA ASP A 171 -12.75 1.06 18.46
C ASP A 171 -11.65 1.96 19.05
N VAL A 172 -12.05 3.10 19.64
CA VAL A 172 -11.15 4.02 20.34
C VAL A 172 -10.37 3.31 21.44
N SER A 173 -11.02 2.36 22.13
CA SER A 173 -10.40 1.50 23.15
C SER A 173 -9.28 0.60 22.63
N SER A 174 -9.35 0.21 21.35
CA SER A 174 -8.35 -0.63 20.67
C SER A 174 -7.31 0.18 19.88
N SER A 175 -7.32 1.51 20.00
CA SER A 175 -6.41 2.37 19.27
C SER A 175 -5.01 2.38 19.90
N THR A 176 -3.98 2.40 19.07
CA THR A 176 -2.58 2.56 19.45
C THR A 176 -1.90 3.56 18.53
N ASN A 177 -0.81 4.16 18.98
CA ASN A 177 -0.11 5.17 18.20
C ASN A 177 0.67 4.55 17.05
N THR A 178 0.84 5.32 15.98
CA THR A 178 1.83 5.01 14.94
C THR A 178 2.90 6.08 14.91
N TYR A 179 4.16 5.66 14.88
CA TYR A 179 5.28 6.55 14.73
C TYR A 179 5.91 6.41 13.36
N PHE A 180 6.24 7.54 12.76
CA PHE A 180 6.79 7.63 11.41
C PHE A 180 8.22 8.18 11.46
N TYR A 181 9.14 7.52 10.76
CA TYR A 181 10.51 7.98 10.58
C TYR A 181 10.90 7.87 9.12
N GLY A 182 11.37 8.96 8.54
CA GLY A 182 12.02 8.94 7.24
C GLY A 182 13.53 8.82 7.44
N ASP A 183 14.15 7.82 6.81
CA ASP A 183 15.59 7.81 6.62
C ASP A 183 15.85 8.38 5.22
N ILE A 184 16.40 9.58 5.17
CA ILE A 184 16.72 10.28 3.92
C ILE A 184 18.19 9.99 3.63
N ASP A 185 18.45 9.10 2.68
CA ASP A 185 19.77 9.02 2.06
C ASP A 185 19.94 10.25 1.15
N GLU A 186 20.67 11.26 1.62
CA GLU A 186 20.91 12.51 0.89
C GLU A 186 21.55 12.27 -0.50
N ASP A 187 22.28 11.17 -0.67
CA ASP A 187 22.92 10.79 -1.92
C ASP A 187 21.94 10.15 -2.93
N GLN A 188 20.75 9.71 -2.47
CA GLN A 188 19.74 9.02 -3.26
C GLN A 188 18.32 9.57 -3.01
N LEU A 189 18.12 10.89 -3.06
CA LEU A 189 16.81 11.55 -2.85
C LEU A 189 15.67 11.08 -3.79
N LEU A 190 16.00 10.26 -4.80
CA LEU A 190 15.05 9.53 -5.65
C LEU A 190 14.42 8.32 -4.95
N ILE A 191 14.98 7.80 -3.86
CA ILE A 191 14.50 6.61 -3.15
C ILE A 191 14.55 6.90 -1.65
N GLN A 192 13.39 6.89 -1.00
CA GLN A 192 13.28 7.19 0.42
C GLN A 192 12.72 6.01 1.20
N ASP A 193 13.37 5.70 2.31
CA ASP A 193 12.88 4.73 3.27
C ASP A 193 12.03 5.40 4.35
N VAL A 194 10.83 4.87 4.52
CA VAL A 194 9.89 5.28 5.55
C VAL A 194 9.61 4.10 6.45
N TYR A 195 9.84 4.27 7.75
CA TYR A 195 9.52 3.28 8.78
C TYR A 195 8.31 3.74 9.57
N ILE A 196 7.33 2.85 9.74
CA ILE A 196 6.11 3.09 10.49
C ILE A 196 6.01 2.03 11.58
N SER A 197 6.25 2.41 12.83
CA SER A 197 6.16 1.52 13.97
C SER A 197 4.86 1.73 14.75
N PHE A 198 4.37 0.69 15.39
CA PHE A 198 3.07 0.68 16.07
C PHE A 198 3.23 0.40 17.55
N GLY A 199 2.54 1.15 18.41
CA GLY A 199 2.50 0.89 19.85
C GLY A 199 2.34 2.13 20.69
N VAL A 200 1.86 1.97 21.92
CA VAL A 200 1.90 2.98 22.98
C VAL A 200 2.20 2.28 24.31
N GLY A 201 2.90 2.97 25.21
CA GLY A 201 3.25 2.41 26.52
C GLY A 201 2.06 1.86 27.28
N GLY A 202 2.18 0.62 27.76
CA GLY A 202 1.15 -0.09 28.52
C GLY A 202 0.09 -0.80 27.68
N ASP A 203 0.21 -0.86 26.34
CA ASP A 203 -0.76 -1.52 25.45
C ASP A 203 -0.60 -3.06 25.37
N GLY A 204 0.40 -3.62 26.06
CA GLY A 204 0.66 -5.06 26.10
C GLY A 204 1.31 -5.63 24.84
N PHE A 205 1.82 -4.77 23.96
CA PHE A 205 2.54 -5.13 22.74
C PHE A 205 1.69 -5.95 21.75
N TYR A 206 2.31 -6.44 20.67
CA TYR A 206 1.60 -7.23 19.66
C TYR A 206 1.02 -8.53 20.25
N LYS A 207 1.75 -9.16 21.19
CA LYS A 207 1.42 -10.49 21.73
C LYS A 207 0.09 -10.52 22.50
N GLN A 208 -0.37 -9.40 23.05
CA GLN A 208 -1.64 -9.34 23.77
C GLN A 208 -2.84 -9.66 22.87
N HIS A 209 -2.85 -9.11 21.64
CA HIS A 209 -4.00 -9.23 20.73
C HIS A 209 -3.69 -10.03 19.45
N ASN A 210 -2.42 -10.26 19.13
CA ASN A 210 -1.95 -10.88 17.88
C ASN A 210 -2.49 -10.20 16.62
N TYR A 211 -2.71 -8.88 16.68
CA TYR A 211 -3.31 -8.11 15.61
C TYR A 211 -2.78 -6.67 15.60
N THR A 212 -2.51 -6.15 14.40
CA THR A 212 -2.26 -4.72 14.16
C THR A 212 -2.80 -4.32 12.81
N GLY A 213 -3.66 -3.31 12.77
CA GLY A 213 -4.23 -2.74 11.54
C GLY A 213 -3.79 -1.29 11.30
N TRP A 214 -3.40 -0.95 10.07
CA TRP A 214 -2.97 0.41 9.69
C TRP A 214 -3.46 0.81 8.28
N TYR A 215 -3.77 2.09 8.10
CA TYR A 215 -4.38 2.61 6.88
C TYR A 215 -3.58 3.74 6.23
N ASN A 216 -3.58 3.78 4.91
CA ASN A 216 -2.93 4.83 4.14
C ASN A 216 -3.62 5.11 2.79
N PHE A 217 -3.37 6.28 2.22
CA PHE A 217 -3.94 6.76 0.98
C PHE A 217 -2.86 7.11 -0.03
N SER A 218 -3.02 6.69 -1.29
CA SER A 218 -2.18 7.19 -2.39
C SER A 218 -2.85 7.11 -3.75
N LEU A 219 -2.77 8.19 -4.54
CA LEU A 219 -3.09 8.23 -5.99
C LEU A 219 -2.32 7.14 -6.76
N PHE A 220 -1.11 6.83 -6.30
CA PHE A 220 -0.16 5.99 -7.01
C PHE A 220 -0.64 4.54 -7.19
N VAL A 221 -1.38 4.00 -6.22
CA VAL A 221 -1.85 2.61 -6.25
C VAL A 221 -2.86 2.38 -7.38
N ILE A 222 -3.76 3.33 -7.64
CA ILE A 222 -4.65 3.33 -8.82
C ILE A 222 -3.81 3.23 -10.09
N VAL A 223 -2.69 3.95 -10.17
CA VAL A 223 -1.84 3.95 -11.37
C VAL A 223 -1.12 2.60 -11.56
N ILE A 224 -0.58 1.98 -10.49
CA ILE A 224 0.03 0.64 -10.61
C ILE A 224 -1.02 -0.39 -11.04
N ILE A 225 -2.19 -0.39 -10.40
CA ILE A 225 -3.26 -1.33 -10.72
C ILE A 225 -3.73 -1.10 -12.17
N SER A 226 -3.81 0.16 -12.60
CA SER A 226 -4.14 0.55 -13.98
C SER A 226 -3.08 0.08 -14.99
N ILE A 227 -1.79 0.17 -14.66
CA ILE A 227 -0.72 -0.33 -15.53
C ILE A 227 -0.71 -1.87 -15.54
N GLY A 228 -0.82 -2.49 -14.36
CA GLY A 228 -0.79 -3.93 -14.15
C GLY A 228 -1.96 -4.66 -14.80
N LEU A 229 -3.15 -4.05 -14.86
CA LEU A 229 -4.32 -4.59 -15.56
C LEU A 229 -4.46 -4.06 -17.00
N GLY A 230 -4.06 -2.82 -17.26
CA GLY A 230 -4.23 -2.17 -18.55
C GLY A 230 -3.32 -2.73 -19.65
N VAL A 231 -2.06 -3.04 -19.34
CA VAL A 231 -1.12 -3.61 -20.33
C VAL A 231 -1.57 -4.99 -20.81
N PRO A 232 -1.94 -5.95 -19.93
CA PRO A 232 -2.51 -7.23 -20.36
C PRO A 232 -3.78 -7.08 -21.20
N LEU A 233 -4.68 -6.16 -20.84
CA LEU A 233 -5.93 -5.92 -21.57
C LEU A 233 -5.68 -5.36 -22.98
N LEU A 234 -4.73 -4.43 -23.13
CA LEU A 234 -4.32 -3.88 -24.42
C LEU A 234 -3.67 -4.95 -25.32
N LEU A 235 -2.85 -5.83 -24.77
CA LEU A 235 -2.26 -6.94 -25.52
C LEU A 235 -3.31 -7.95 -25.97
N ALA A 236 -4.28 -8.27 -25.10
CA ALA A 236 -5.38 -9.17 -25.44
C ALA A 236 -6.27 -8.59 -26.55
N THR A 237 -6.68 -7.33 -26.42
CA THR A 237 -7.53 -6.64 -27.40
C THR A 237 -6.83 -6.48 -28.75
N SER A 238 -5.57 -6.04 -28.77
CA SER A 238 -4.78 -5.94 -30.01
C SER A 238 -4.60 -7.29 -30.70
N GLY A 239 -4.39 -8.38 -29.95
CA GLY A 239 -4.35 -9.74 -30.49
C GLY A 239 -5.66 -10.16 -31.16
N ILE A 240 -6.80 -9.88 -30.53
CA ILE A 240 -8.14 -10.15 -31.10
C ILE A 240 -8.35 -9.35 -32.39
N THR A 241 -8.04 -8.05 -32.38
CA THR A 241 -8.18 -7.18 -33.57
C THR A 241 -7.30 -7.68 -34.72
N TYR A 242 -6.05 -8.07 -34.45
CA TYR A 242 -5.15 -8.60 -35.47
C TYR A 242 -5.71 -9.86 -36.14
N VAL A 243 -6.25 -10.80 -35.35
CA VAL A 243 -6.85 -12.04 -35.88
C VAL A 243 -8.08 -11.74 -36.74
N LEU A 244 -8.95 -10.82 -36.31
CA LEU A 244 -10.13 -10.42 -37.08
C LEU A 244 -9.75 -9.78 -38.42
N VAL A 245 -8.79 -8.84 -38.43
CA VAL A 245 -8.32 -8.18 -39.65
C VAL A 245 -7.67 -9.18 -40.62
N LYS A 246 -6.83 -10.08 -40.10
CA LYS A 246 -6.21 -11.14 -40.90
C LYS A 246 -7.24 -12.06 -41.54
N ARG A 247 -8.28 -12.45 -40.79
CA ARG A 247 -9.36 -13.32 -41.27
C ARG A 247 -10.24 -12.62 -42.32
N CYS A 248 -10.50 -11.33 -42.18
CA CYS A 248 -11.21 -10.54 -43.19
C CYS A 248 -10.40 -10.36 -44.48
N ARG A 249 -9.08 -10.12 -44.40
CA ARG A 249 -8.21 -10.02 -45.60
C ARG A 249 -8.12 -11.33 -46.38
N GLN A 250 -8.14 -12.48 -45.72
CA GLN A 250 -8.13 -13.78 -46.39
C GLN A 250 -9.47 -14.13 -47.06
N ARG A 251 -10.57 -13.49 -46.67
CA ARG A 251 -11.90 -13.68 -47.26
C ARG A 251 -12.16 -12.85 -48.52
N ASN A 252 -11.36 -11.82 -48.79
CA ASN A 252 -11.45 -11.00 -49.99
C ASN A 252 -10.28 -11.33 -50.93
N PRO A 253 -10.38 -12.36 -51.81
CA PRO A 253 -9.46 -12.47 -52.92
C PRO A 253 -9.65 -11.25 -53.85
N PRO A 254 -8.56 -10.72 -54.45
CA PRO A 254 -8.67 -9.60 -55.38
C PRO A 254 -9.55 -10.01 -56.57
N THR A 255 -10.66 -9.31 -56.76
CA THR A 255 -11.51 -9.42 -57.95
C THR A 255 -10.66 -8.95 -59.14
N ARG A 256 -10.13 -9.92 -59.89
CA ARG A 256 -9.42 -9.69 -61.15
C ARG A 256 -10.47 -9.21 -62.15
N LEU A 257 -10.45 -7.92 -62.48
CA LEU A 257 -11.18 -7.37 -63.62
C LEU A 257 -10.59 -7.99 -64.89
N THR A 258 -11.24 -8.99 -65.45
CA THR A 258 -11.03 -9.42 -66.84
C THR A 258 -11.80 -8.44 -67.71
N ASN A 259 -11.08 -7.46 -68.27
CA ASN A 259 -11.47 -6.83 -69.51
C ASN A 259 -11.03 -7.78 -70.62
N ASP A 260 -11.98 -8.42 -71.30
CA ASP A 260 -11.77 -8.97 -72.62
C ASP A 260 -12.79 -8.28 -73.55
N ASP A 261 -12.26 -7.65 -74.59
CA ASP A 261 -12.95 -7.06 -75.74
C ASP A 261 -13.63 -8.12 -76.63
#